data_AF-C7ZR37-F1
#
_entry.id   AF-C7ZR37-F1
#
_cell.length_a   1.000
_cell.length_b   1.000
_cell.length_c   1.000
_cell.angle_alpha   90.00
_cell.angle_beta   90.00
_cell.angle_gamma   90.00
#
_symmetry.space_group_name_H-M   'P 1'
#
loop_
_entity.id
_entity.type
_entity.pdbx_description
1 polymer ?
#
loop_
_entity_poly.entity_id
_entity_poly.type
_entity_poly.pdbx_seq_one_letter_code
_entity_poly.pdbx_strand_id
1 'polypeptide(L)'
;MAPQVSTVPIISPSLSLKPRRKPFDHKAELAKLVYFLHPGYPEGNNTLLHLPCLDSGGIHHETARLACAIFANCRWDGYLSSSRDGPPVSAHPDDVLPHGRYYFIIDGDDQYPVVPSFQHFVCPTTLPQPYCEAPIERSSGDDAIRRDDTCRISASSSPNETAHIIPASQSKWWRRNDMSQYTSAPEQMDNTRCAENTVLLRRDLHKLWDDVVFAIVPKQGKWVVHVLLNSPRVDIRERYHNLELQPLAGVRREYLVCRFALAIFSKSHFLNGSLSRKLVFVNTDGERPNEQVTREFSAKEYQKEFPATSARSASRNPSPKRQRPPTADDMLDDRDTTEESDFSQVFGTEDERSEDEEERGRPRKRPSSPDSWDGLSLLDHCLDASFDSVERSQDHCRKRLRPSSSSRAEESVD
;
A
#
# COMPACT_ATOMS: atom_id res chain seq x y z
N MET A 1 75.36 -16.22 26.01
CA MET A 1 74.34 -16.68 25.05
C MET A 1 73.38 -15.53 24.82
N ALA A 2 73.15 -15.12 23.57
CA ALA A 2 72.11 -14.13 23.26
C ALA A 2 70.78 -14.85 23.04
N PRO A 3 69.63 -14.30 23.46
CA PRO A 3 68.33 -14.93 23.25
C PRO A 3 67.97 -14.88 21.76
N GLN A 4 67.56 -16.01 21.18
CA GLN A 4 67.00 -16.01 19.83
C GLN A 4 65.62 -15.35 19.85
N VAL A 5 65.51 -14.22 19.16
CA VAL A 5 64.22 -13.55 18.93
C VAL A 5 63.44 -14.37 17.91
N SER A 6 62.46 -15.13 18.39
CA SER A 6 61.51 -15.86 17.53
C SER A 6 60.59 -14.89 16.82
N THR A 7 60.98 -14.46 15.61
CA THR A 7 60.14 -13.62 14.76
C THR A 7 59.00 -14.45 14.17
N VAL A 8 57.83 -14.38 14.80
CA VAL A 8 56.60 -14.93 14.22
C VAL A 8 56.30 -14.19 12.91
N PRO A 9 56.17 -14.88 11.75
CA PRO A 9 55.91 -14.22 10.49
C PRO A 9 54.52 -13.61 10.49
N ILE A 10 54.45 -12.29 10.30
CA ILE A 10 53.18 -11.58 10.13
C ILE A 10 52.64 -11.91 8.73
N ILE A 11 51.76 -12.91 8.67
CA ILE A 11 50.94 -13.18 7.49
C ILE A 11 49.87 -12.07 7.45
N SER A 12 50.19 -10.94 6.84
CA SER A 12 49.24 -9.84 6.62
C SER A 12 48.15 -10.30 5.64
N PRO A 13 46.90 -10.55 6.06
CA PRO A 13 45.86 -10.98 5.15
C PRO A 13 45.54 -9.84 4.17
N SER A 14 45.41 -10.17 2.88
CA SER A 14 45.05 -9.19 1.87
C SER A 14 43.63 -8.66 2.09
N LEU A 15 43.46 -7.34 2.01
CA LEU A 15 42.17 -6.69 2.20
C LEU A 15 41.19 -7.08 1.07
N SER A 16 40.22 -7.93 1.39
CA SER A 16 39.17 -8.35 0.46
C SER A 16 37.97 -7.38 0.52
N LEU A 17 37.98 -6.38 -0.37
CA LEU A 17 36.86 -5.43 -0.51
C LEU A 17 35.67 -6.08 -1.22
N LYS A 18 34.45 -5.80 -0.75
CA LYS A 18 33.21 -6.20 -1.45
C LYS A 18 33.06 -5.42 -2.76
N PRO A 19 32.59 -6.05 -3.85
CA PRO A 19 32.41 -5.38 -5.13
C PRO A 19 31.33 -4.29 -5.05
N ARG A 20 31.46 -3.25 -5.87
CA ARG A 20 30.43 -2.20 -6.03
C ARG A 20 29.13 -2.84 -6.49
N ARG A 21 28.02 -2.58 -5.79
CA ARG A 21 26.68 -2.98 -6.24
C ARG A 21 26.36 -2.30 -7.57
N LYS A 22 25.87 -3.07 -8.54
CA LYS A 22 25.29 -2.51 -9.77
C LYS A 22 24.03 -1.71 -9.39
N PRO A 23 23.79 -0.53 -9.99
CA PRO A 23 22.50 0.14 -9.87
C PRO A 23 21.42 -0.73 -10.52
N PHE A 24 20.20 -0.61 -10.03
CA PHE A 24 19.03 -1.19 -10.68
C PHE A 24 18.71 -0.48 -11.98
N ASP A 25 18.03 -1.19 -12.89
CA ASP A 25 17.49 -0.55 -14.07
C ASP A 25 16.33 0.39 -13.66
N HIS A 26 16.50 1.66 -13.99
CA HIS A 26 15.54 2.74 -13.74
C HIS A 26 14.70 3.07 -14.98
N LYS A 27 14.95 2.37 -16.11
CA LYS A 27 14.21 2.45 -17.36
C LYS A 27 13.40 1.18 -17.64
N ALA A 28 13.40 0.22 -16.72
CA ALA A 28 12.72 -1.05 -16.91
C ALA A 28 11.22 -0.87 -17.14
N GLU A 29 10.67 -1.71 -17.99
CA GLU A 29 9.25 -1.68 -18.33
C GLU A 29 8.37 -1.96 -17.10
N LEU A 30 7.21 -1.28 -17.08
CA LEU A 30 6.16 -1.54 -16.11
C LEU A 30 5.62 -2.96 -16.29
N ALA A 31 5.18 -3.58 -15.19
CA ALA A 31 4.48 -4.84 -15.28
C ALA A 31 3.17 -4.67 -16.04
N LYS A 32 2.77 -5.70 -16.79
CA LYS A 32 1.40 -5.82 -17.31
C LYS A 32 0.40 -5.78 -16.14
N LEU A 33 -0.86 -5.46 -16.41
CA LEU A 33 -1.91 -5.38 -15.39
C LEU A 33 -2.94 -6.50 -15.58
N VAL A 34 -3.46 -7.01 -14.45
CA VAL A 34 -4.70 -7.78 -14.40
C VAL A 34 -5.81 -6.86 -13.90
N TYR A 35 -6.97 -6.89 -14.56
CA TYR A 35 -8.14 -6.10 -14.20
C TYR A 35 -9.22 -7.00 -13.61
N PHE A 36 -9.74 -6.60 -12.44
CA PHE A 36 -10.81 -7.32 -11.76
C PHE A 36 -12.11 -6.51 -11.81
N LEU A 37 -13.17 -7.15 -12.28
CA LEU A 37 -14.40 -6.52 -12.72
C LEU A 37 -15.59 -7.04 -11.91
N HIS A 38 -16.56 -6.18 -11.74
CA HIS A 38 -17.85 -6.48 -11.14
C HIS A 38 -18.86 -6.91 -12.23
N PRO A 39 -19.57 -8.04 -12.10
CA PRO A 39 -20.52 -8.51 -13.11
C PRO A 39 -21.73 -7.56 -13.28
N GLY A 40 -22.34 -7.06 -12.20
CA GLY A 40 -23.54 -6.23 -12.24
C GLY A 40 -23.44 -4.82 -12.84
N TYR A 41 -22.30 -4.41 -13.41
CA TYR A 41 -22.11 -3.07 -13.99
C TYR A 41 -21.60 -3.13 -15.44
N PRO A 42 -21.93 -2.13 -16.29
CA PRO A 42 -21.49 -2.11 -17.67
C PRO A 42 -19.98 -1.88 -17.80
N GLU A 43 -19.42 -2.30 -18.94
CA GLU A 43 -18.00 -2.15 -19.25
C GLU A 43 -17.54 -0.69 -19.17
N GLY A 44 -16.25 -0.50 -18.84
CA GLY A 44 -15.67 0.81 -18.55
C GLY A 44 -16.06 1.36 -17.16
N ASN A 45 -17.19 0.94 -16.59
CA ASN A 45 -17.65 1.34 -15.27
C ASN A 45 -17.70 0.17 -14.27
N ASN A 46 -17.08 -0.98 -14.56
CA ASN A 46 -17.15 -2.17 -13.73
C ASN A 46 -15.83 -2.57 -13.03
N THR A 47 -14.73 -1.83 -13.22
CA THR A 47 -13.46 -2.15 -12.56
C THR A 47 -13.53 -1.94 -11.04
N LEU A 48 -13.28 -3.00 -10.28
CA LEU A 48 -13.06 -2.95 -8.83
C LEU A 48 -11.64 -2.41 -8.54
N LEU A 49 -10.64 -3.14 -9.03
CA LEU A 49 -9.21 -2.84 -8.91
C LEU A 49 -8.43 -3.38 -10.11
N HIS A 50 -7.16 -3.00 -10.21
CA HIS A 50 -6.18 -3.68 -11.05
C HIS A 50 -4.87 -3.90 -10.28
N LEU A 51 -4.15 -4.97 -10.60
CA LEU A 51 -2.92 -5.37 -9.91
C LEU A 51 -1.80 -5.70 -10.92
N PRO A 52 -0.52 -5.48 -10.55
CA PRO A 52 0.61 -5.74 -11.43
C PRO A 52 0.93 -7.24 -11.55
N CYS A 53 1.27 -7.66 -12.77
CA CYS A 53 1.61 -9.05 -13.11
C CYS A 53 3.05 -9.39 -12.70
N LEU A 54 3.29 -9.57 -11.41
CA LEU A 54 4.62 -9.83 -10.84
C LEU A 54 4.88 -11.31 -10.49
N ASP A 55 3.85 -12.15 -10.50
CA ASP A 55 3.97 -13.60 -10.36
C ASP A 55 4.28 -14.21 -11.74
N SER A 56 5.56 -14.27 -12.12
CA SER A 56 6.01 -14.90 -13.39
C SER A 56 5.30 -14.38 -14.67
N GLY A 57 4.90 -13.11 -14.68
CA GLY A 57 4.16 -12.49 -15.81
C GLY A 57 2.63 -12.56 -15.69
N GLY A 58 2.12 -13.06 -14.56
CA GLY A 58 0.71 -13.01 -14.15
C GLY A 58 0.56 -12.62 -12.67
N ILE A 59 -0.53 -13.03 -12.03
CA ILE A 59 -0.80 -12.84 -10.60
C ILE A 59 -1.25 -14.15 -9.94
N HIS A 60 -0.82 -14.39 -8.71
CA HIS A 60 -1.28 -15.52 -7.90
C HIS A 60 -2.81 -15.49 -7.71
N HIS A 61 -3.49 -16.57 -8.13
CA HIS A 61 -4.94 -16.67 -8.24
C HIS A 61 -5.64 -16.33 -6.92
N GLU A 62 -5.27 -17.00 -5.83
CA GLU A 62 -5.95 -16.82 -4.55
C GLU A 62 -5.72 -15.42 -3.95
N THR A 63 -4.54 -14.81 -4.15
CA THR A 63 -4.30 -13.42 -3.71
C THR A 63 -5.21 -12.45 -4.46
N ALA A 64 -5.41 -12.65 -5.76
CA ALA A 64 -6.33 -11.87 -6.57
C ALA A 64 -7.80 -12.08 -6.16
N ARG A 65 -8.22 -13.34 -5.93
CA ARG A 65 -9.58 -13.69 -5.51
C ARG A 65 -9.92 -13.06 -4.15
N LEU A 66 -9.03 -13.17 -3.17
CA LEU A 66 -9.21 -12.57 -1.84
C LEU A 66 -9.26 -11.03 -1.89
N ALA A 67 -8.47 -10.39 -2.77
CA ALA A 67 -8.56 -8.94 -2.98
C ALA A 67 -9.94 -8.51 -3.51
N CYS A 68 -10.57 -9.31 -4.37
CA CYS A 68 -11.93 -9.04 -4.87
C CYS A 68 -13.00 -9.32 -3.80
N ALA A 69 -12.87 -10.42 -3.06
CA ALA A 69 -13.78 -10.76 -1.96
C ALA A 69 -13.82 -9.69 -0.86
N ILE A 70 -12.69 -9.01 -0.59
CA ILE A 70 -12.62 -7.86 0.34
C ILE A 70 -13.51 -6.70 -0.12
N PHE A 71 -13.54 -6.38 -1.43
CA PHE A 71 -14.46 -5.36 -1.97
C PHE A 71 -15.91 -5.79 -1.84
N ALA A 72 -16.20 -7.07 -2.07
CA ALA A 72 -17.52 -7.67 -1.88
C ALA A 72 -17.81 -8.03 -0.39
N ASN A 73 -17.31 -7.23 0.56
CA ASN A 73 -17.57 -7.38 1.99
C ASN A 73 -17.23 -8.76 2.58
N CYS A 74 -16.04 -9.26 2.26
CA CYS A 74 -15.52 -10.55 2.73
C CYS A 74 -16.36 -11.77 2.29
N ARG A 75 -17.03 -11.69 1.14
CA ARG A 75 -17.70 -12.83 0.49
C ARG A 75 -16.69 -13.81 -0.09
N TRP A 76 -16.10 -14.62 0.81
CA TRP A 76 -15.08 -15.64 0.50
C TRP A 76 -15.60 -16.79 -0.37
N ASP A 77 -16.91 -16.88 -0.59
CA ASP A 77 -17.59 -17.81 -1.49
C ASP A 77 -17.51 -17.39 -2.98
N GLY A 78 -17.17 -16.14 -3.28
CA GLY A 78 -17.03 -15.68 -4.67
C GLY A 78 -15.79 -16.21 -5.40
N TYR A 79 -15.89 -16.32 -6.73
CA TYR A 79 -14.86 -16.86 -7.61
C TYR A 79 -14.50 -15.90 -8.75
N LEU A 80 -13.40 -16.19 -9.45
CA LEU A 80 -12.98 -15.46 -10.65
C LEU A 80 -13.46 -16.20 -11.91
N SER A 81 -13.95 -15.47 -12.91
CA SER A 81 -14.32 -15.98 -14.23
C SER A 81 -13.75 -15.11 -15.35
N SER A 82 -13.55 -15.68 -16.54
CA SER A 82 -13.13 -14.95 -17.74
C SER A 82 -14.28 -14.29 -18.50
N SER A 83 -15.54 -14.62 -18.17
CA SER A 83 -16.74 -13.94 -18.68
C SER A 83 -17.64 -13.46 -17.53
N ARG A 84 -18.64 -12.65 -17.86
CA ARG A 84 -19.49 -11.92 -16.89
C ARG A 84 -20.37 -12.83 -16.04
N ASP A 85 -20.75 -13.95 -16.63
CA ASP A 85 -21.75 -14.95 -16.23
C ASP A 85 -21.19 -16.38 -16.40
N GLY A 86 -19.87 -16.51 -16.55
CA GLY A 86 -19.19 -17.76 -16.83
C GLY A 86 -18.91 -18.61 -15.58
N PRO A 87 -18.52 -19.88 -15.79
CA PRO A 87 -18.04 -20.73 -14.70
C PRO A 87 -16.75 -20.16 -14.08
N PRO A 88 -16.34 -20.65 -12.90
CA PRO A 88 -15.01 -20.38 -12.35
C PRO A 88 -13.89 -20.69 -13.35
N VAL A 89 -12.82 -19.90 -13.30
CA VAL A 89 -11.57 -20.23 -14.00
C VAL A 89 -11.05 -21.59 -13.54
N SER A 90 -10.51 -22.39 -14.45
CA SER A 90 -9.98 -23.72 -14.16
C SER A 90 -8.60 -23.72 -13.46
N ALA A 91 -8.25 -22.61 -12.81
CA ALA A 91 -6.96 -22.42 -12.15
C ALA A 91 -7.05 -22.87 -10.68
N HIS A 92 -6.02 -23.57 -10.20
CA HIS A 92 -5.89 -23.90 -8.78
C HIS A 92 -5.64 -22.62 -7.95
N PRO A 93 -6.02 -22.56 -6.65
CA PRO A 93 -5.75 -21.40 -5.79
C PRO A 93 -4.30 -20.88 -5.83
N ASP A 94 -3.31 -21.78 -5.89
CA ASP A 94 -1.89 -21.44 -5.98
C ASP A 94 -1.35 -21.18 -7.40
N ASP A 95 -2.18 -21.30 -8.45
CA ASP A 95 -1.78 -21.05 -9.83
C ASP A 95 -1.61 -19.55 -10.13
N VAL A 96 -0.99 -19.26 -11.26
CA VAL A 96 -0.80 -17.90 -11.78
C VAL A 96 -1.84 -17.60 -12.86
N LEU A 97 -2.70 -16.61 -12.60
CA LEU A 97 -3.58 -16.02 -13.61
C LEU A 97 -2.77 -15.11 -14.56
N PRO A 98 -2.85 -15.29 -15.89
CA PRO A 98 -2.19 -14.40 -16.84
C PRO A 98 -2.80 -12.99 -16.82
N HIS A 99 -2.06 -12.01 -17.39
CA HIS A 99 -2.61 -10.69 -17.69
C HIS A 99 -3.92 -10.78 -18.49
N GLY A 100 -4.92 -10.00 -18.08
CA GLY A 100 -6.28 -10.12 -18.64
C GLY A 100 -7.33 -9.34 -17.85
N ARG A 101 -8.59 -9.67 -18.11
CA ARG A 101 -9.77 -9.14 -17.43
C ARG A 101 -10.53 -10.32 -16.83
N TYR A 102 -10.83 -10.26 -15.54
CA TYR A 102 -11.58 -11.29 -14.83
C TYR A 102 -12.75 -10.66 -14.09
N TYR A 103 -13.88 -11.35 -14.06
CA TYR A 103 -15.05 -10.98 -13.27
C TYR A 103 -14.99 -11.70 -11.93
N PHE A 104 -15.20 -10.98 -10.83
CA PHE A 104 -15.44 -11.61 -9.52
C PHE A 104 -16.93 -11.82 -9.36
N ILE A 105 -17.36 -13.08 -9.40
CA ILE A 105 -18.76 -13.51 -9.41
C ILE A 105 -19.13 -14.07 -8.04
N ILE A 106 -20.37 -13.79 -7.62
CA ILE A 106 -21.01 -14.35 -6.45
C ILE A 106 -22.31 -15.00 -6.94
N ASP A 107 -22.48 -16.29 -6.68
CA ASP A 107 -23.68 -17.01 -7.12
C ASP A 107 -24.93 -16.43 -6.46
N GLY A 108 -25.93 -16.09 -7.27
CA GLY A 108 -27.20 -15.52 -6.82
C GLY A 108 -27.22 -14.02 -6.52
N ASP A 109 -26.11 -13.28 -6.66
CA ASP A 109 -26.06 -11.81 -6.53
C ASP A 109 -25.23 -11.20 -7.66
N ASP A 110 -25.86 -11.00 -8.82
CA ASP A 110 -25.23 -10.46 -10.03
C ASP A 110 -24.71 -9.03 -9.83
N GLN A 111 -25.39 -8.25 -8.99
CA GLN A 111 -24.99 -6.91 -8.59
C GLN A 111 -24.81 -6.82 -7.06
N TYR A 112 -23.85 -7.55 -6.49
CA TYR A 112 -23.50 -7.47 -5.07
C TYR A 112 -23.10 -6.05 -4.60
N PRO A 113 -23.28 -5.73 -3.31
CA PRO A 113 -22.84 -4.44 -2.77
C PRO A 113 -21.32 -4.40 -2.57
N VAL A 114 -20.71 -3.23 -2.80
CA VAL A 114 -19.26 -3.03 -2.61
C VAL A 114 -18.98 -2.16 -1.39
N VAL A 115 -17.95 -2.52 -0.61
CA VAL A 115 -17.43 -1.70 0.50
C VAL A 115 -16.71 -0.47 -0.09
N PRO A 116 -17.09 0.78 0.27
CA PRO A 116 -16.57 1.97 -0.39
C PRO A 116 -15.12 2.32 -0.01
N SER A 117 -14.72 2.04 1.24
CA SER A 117 -13.37 2.30 1.73
C SER A 117 -13.07 1.50 3.01
N PHE A 118 -11.78 1.46 3.40
CA PHE A 118 -11.36 0.82 4.66
C PHE A 118 -12.08 1.38 5.89
N GLN A 119 -12.49 2.66 5.90
CA GLN A 119 -13.20 3.26 7.03
C GLN A 119 -14.60 2.64 7.26
N HIS A 120 -15.21 2.05 6.22
CA HIS A 120 -16.50 1.34 6.30
C HIS A 120 -16.35 -0.19 6.23
N PHE A 121 -15.12 -0.70 6.04
CA PHE A 121 -14.82 -2.12 6.16
C PHE A 121 -15.05 -2.61 7.59
N VAL A 122 -15.62 -3.80 7.73
CA VAL A 122 -15.76 -4.50 9.01
C VAL A 122 -14.78 -5.67 9.05
N CYS A 123 -14.09 -5.86 10.18
CA CYS A 123 -13.19 -7.00 10.35
C CYS A 123 -13.97 -8.32 10.17
N PRO A 124 -13.55 -9.22 9.28
CA PRO A 124 -14.26 -10.47 9.06
C PRO A 124 -14.16 -11.39 10.29
N THR A 125 -15.28 -11.97 10.70
CA THR A 125 -15.33 -12.98 11.77
C THR A 125 -14.78 -14.34 11.33
N THR A 126 -14.89 -14.65 10.03
CA THR A 126 -14.30 -15.84 9.41
C THR A 126 -13.13 -15.42 8.50
N LEU A 127 -11.96 -16.01 8.74
CA LEU A 127 -10.78 -15.75 7.90
C LEU A 127 -10.73 -16.74 6.73
N PRO A 128 -10.23 -16.33 5.55
CA PRO A 128 -10.04 -17.23 4.42
C PRO A 128 -8.99 -18.30 4.73
N GLN A 129 -9.23 -19.52 4.26
CA GLN A 129 -8.42 -20.71 4.56
C GLN A 129 -6.89 -20.51 4.47
N PRO A 130 -6.32 -19.87 3.43
CA PRO A 130 -4.87 -19.63 3.35
C PRO A 130 -4.29 -18.85 4.54
N TYR A 131 -5.05 -17.93 5.14
CA TYR A 131 -4.61 -17.17 6.32
C TYR A 131 -4.66 -18.04 7.59
N CYS A 132 -5.62 -18.97 7.69
CA CYS A 132 -5.72 -19.93 8.78
C CYS A 132 -4.57 -20.95 8.76
N GLU A 133 -4.23 -21.45 7.57
CA GLU A 133 -3.23 -22.50 7.36
C GLU A 133 -1.78 -22.00 7.44
N ALA A 134 -1.52 -20.78 6.97
CA ALA A 134 -0.18 -20.21 7.02
C ALA A 134 0.35 -20.15 8.48
N PRO A 135 1.60 -20.61 8.73
CA PRO A 135 2.10 -20.82 10.09
C PRO A 135 2.37 -19.49 10.78
N ILE A 136 1.91 -19.38 12.03
CA ILE A 136 2.35 -18.36 12.98
C ILE A 136 2.68 -19.10 14.27
N GLU A 137 3.90 -18.93 14.76
CA GLU A 137 4.40 -19.55 15.98
C GLU A 137 3.75 -18.92 17.22
N ARG A 138 3.70 -19.67 18.31
CA ARG A 138 3.25 -19.12 19.60
C ARG A 138 4.35 -18.22 20.17
N SER A 139 3.96 -17.08 20.72
CA SER A 139 4.85 -16.19 21.46
C SER A 139 4.27 -15.90 22.84
N SER A 140 5.15 -15.70 23.81
CA SER A 140 4.88 -15.10 25.12
C SER A 140 5.67 -13.80 25.31
N GLY A 141 6.09 -13.16 24.20
CA GLY A 141 6.84 -11.92 24.23
C GLY A 141 5.90 -10.72 24.11
N ASP A 142 5.94 -9.85 25.12
CA ASP A 142 5.07 -8.66 25.25
C ASP A 142 5.45 -7.51 24.31
N ASP A 143 6.56 -7.63 23.56
CA ASP A 143 7.00 -6.65 22.57
C ASP A 143 7.60 -7.30 21.32
N ALA A 144 7.45 -6.63 20.17
CA ALA A 144 7.93 -7.15 18.89
C ALA A 144 9.47 -7.11 18.73
N ILE A 145 10.19 -6.28 19.49
CA ILE A 145 11.66 -6.17 19.35
C ILE A 145 12.31 -7.43 19.93
N ARG A 146 11.97 -7.80 21.17
CA ARG A 146 12.45 -9.02 21.84
C ARG A 146 11.93 -10.29 21.19
N ARG A 147 10.70 -10.26 20.67
CA ARG A 147 10.08 -11.41 20.00
C ARG A 147 10.72 -11.71 18.65
N ASP A 148 10.95 -10.69 17.83
CA ASP A 148 11.39 -10.89 16.45
C ASP A 148 12.92 -10.89 16.31
N ASP A 149 13.66 -10.15 17.16
CA ASP A 149 15.12 -9.95 17.16
C ASP A 149 15.71 -9.30 15.88
N THR A 150 15.36 -9.85 14.71
CA THR A 150 15.73 -9.36 13.38
C THR A 150 14.51 -9.07 12.51
N CYS A 151 14.69 -8.22 11.50
CA CYS A 151 13.63 -7.83 10.57
C CYS A 151 12.95 -9.03 9.92
N ARG A 152 11.63 -9.16 10.10
CA ARG A 152 10.83 -10.30 9.61
C ARG A 152 10.83 -10.50 8.08
N ILE A 153 11.26 -9.51 7.30
CA ILE A 153 11.39 -9.61 5.83
C ILE A 153 12.85 -9.82 5.39
N SER A 154 13.83 -9.19 6.06
CA SER A 154 15.20 -9.11 5.53
C SER A 154 16.28 -9.74 6.41
N ALA A 155 15.91 -10.33 7.55
CA ALA A 155 16.81 -10.87 8.58
C ALA A 155 17.90 -9.89 9.08
N SER A 156 17.75 -8.59 8.78
CA SER A 156 18.65 -7.54 9.24
C SER A 156 18.49 -7.34 10.74
N SER A 157 19.59 -7.27 11.49
CA SER A 157 19.58 -6.97 12.93
C SER A 157 19.50 -5.47 13.24
N SER A 158 19.91 -4.60 12.32
CA SER A 158 19.81 -3.14 12.47
C SER A 158 19.93 -2.39 11.13
N PRO A 159 19.44 -1.13 11.04
CA PRO A 159 18.50 -0.51 11.97
C PRO A 159 17.07 -0.98 11.70
N ASN A 160 16.37 -1.40 12.76
CA ASN A 160 14.99 -1.88 12.70
C ASN A 160 14.05 -0.99 13.52
N GLU A 161 12.75 -1.10 13.24
CA GLU A 161 11.66 -0.38 13.88
C GLU A 161 10.44 -1.30 14.05
N THR A 162 9.67 -1.05 15.10
CA THR A 162 8.38 -1.71 15.37
C THR A 162 7.32 -1.16 14.41
N ALA A 163 6.99 -1.94 13.38
CA ALA A 163 5.99 -1.59 12.39
C ALA A 163 4.60 -2.08 12.81
N HIS A 164 3.61 -1.20 12.78
CA HIS A 164 2.23 -1.58 13.02
C HIS A 164 1.65 -2.34 11.82
N ILE A 165 0.83 -3.35 12.07
CA ILE A 165 0.07 -4.08 11.05
C ILE A 165 -1.18 -3.26 10.72
N ILE A 166 -2.00 -2.94 11.73
CA ILE A 166 -3.03 -1.91 11.67
C ILE A 166 -2.45 -0.59 12.22
N PRO A 167 -2.23 0.44 11.37
CA PRO A 167 -1.59 1.68 11.80
C PRO A 167 -2.39 2.44 12.86
N ALA A 168 -1.68 3.16 13.74
CA ALA A 168 -2.29 4.02 14.77
C ALA A 168 -3.24 5.10 14.19
N SER A 169 -3.05 5.51 12.93
CA SER A 169 -3.97 6.41 12.22
C SER A 169 -5.38 5.83 12.00
N GLN A 170 -5.54 4.51 12.17
CA GLN A 170 -6.81 3.79 12.08
C GLN A 170 -7.46 3.54 13.46
N SER A 171 -7.05 4.24 14.53
CA SER A 171 -7.56 4.04 15.90
C SER A 171 -9.08 4.18 16.06
N LYS A 172 -9.76 4.95 15.18
CA LYS A 172 -11.23 4.99 15.11
C LYS A 172 -11.82 3.70 14.54
N TRP A 173 -11.24 3.19 13.46
CA TRP A 173 -11.62 1.90 12.87
C TRP A 173 -11.32 0.74 13.84
N TRP A 174 -10.17 0.77 14.52
CA TRP A 174 -9.75 -0.22 15.52
C TRP A 174 -10.78 -0.40 16.63
N ARG A 175 -11.14 0.70 17.33
CA ARG A 175 -12.13 0.68 18.41
C ARG A 175 -13.51 0.29 17.90
N ARG A 176 -13.91 0.80 16.71
CA ARG A 176 -15.20 0.46 16.10
C ARG A 176 -15.33 -1.05 15.86
N ASN A 177 -14.28 -1.71 15.38
CA ASN A 177 -14.28 -3.16 15.12
C ASN A 177 -13.91 -4.03 16.34
N ASP A 178 -13.80 -3.44 17.54
CA ASP A 178 -13.42 -4.15 18.78
C ASP A 178 -12.13 -4.98 18.62
N MET A 179 -11.13 -4.42 17.93
CA MET A 179 -9.91 -5.16 17.55
C MET A 179 -9.01 -5.52 18.74
N SER A 180 -9.26 -4.94 19.91
CA SER A 180 -8.64 -5.27 21.20
C SER A 180 -8.95 -6.69 21.65
N GLN A 181 -10.07 -7.28 21.24
CA GLN A 181 -10.47 -8.66 21.56
C GLN A 181 -9.44 -9.72 21.12
N TYR A 182 -8.58 -9.41 20.15
CA TYR A 182 -7.54 -10.30 19.63
C TYR A 182 -6.18 -10.18 20.35
N THR A 183 -6.07 -9.26 21.32
CA THR A 183 -4.87 -9.07 22.15
C THR A 183 -4.89 -9.98 23.39
N SER A 184 -3.74 -10.17 24.02
CA SER A 184 -3.61 -10.96 25.26
C SER A 184 -4.24 -10.29 26.49
N ALA A 185 -4.52 -8.98 26.44
CA ALA A 185 -5.16 -8.22 27.52
C ALA A 185 -6.24 -7.24 27.01
N PRO A 186 -7.40 -7.74 26.51
CA PRO A 186 -8.41 -6.91 25.83
C PRO A 186 -8.95 -5.75 26.67
N GLU A 187 -9.10 -5.93 27.98
CA GLU A 187 -9.63 -4.91 28.91
C GLU A 187 -8.65 -3.76 29.19
N GLN A 188 -7.37 -3.94 28.86
CA GLN A 188 -6.29 -2.98 29.15
C GLN A 188 -5.77 -2.27 27.89
N MET A 189 -6.22 -2.68 26.69
CA MET A 189 -5.68 -2.28 25.39
C MET A 189 -6.72 -1.52 24.55
N ASP A 190 -6.91 -0.22 24.79
CA ASP A 190 -7.87 0.62 24.04
C ASP A 190 -7.37 1.08 22.65
N ASN A 191 -6.10 0.82 22.35
CA ASN A 191 -5.36 1.39 21.23
C ASN A 191 -4.55 0.34 20.46
N THR A 192 -3.88 0.77 19.38
CA THR A 192 -3.20 -0.13 18.43
C THR A 192 -1.83 -0.65 18.89
N ARG A 193 -1.30 -0.20 20.04
CA ARG A 193 0.07 -0.48 20.50
C ARG A 193 0.15 -1.81 21.27
N CYS A 194 0.04 -2.93 20.56
CA CYS A 194 0.23 -4.28 21.12
C CYS A 194 1.24 -5.10 20.30
N ALA A 195 1.86 -6.11 20.91
CA ALA A 195 2.81 -6.99 20.24
C ALA A 195 2.13 -7.76 19.08
N GLU A 196 0.89 -8.18 19.30
CA GLU A 196 0.03 -8.87 18.35
C GLU A 196 -0.19 -8.09 17.05
N ASN A 197 -0.24 -6.75 17.13
CA ASN A 197 -0.44 -5.82 16.03
C ASN A 197 0.87 -5.22 15.49
N THR A 198 2.02 -5.75 15.88
CA THR A 198 3.32 -5.20 15.46
C THR A 198 4.31 -6.27 14.98
N VAL A 199 5.20 -5.89 14.07
CA VAL A 199 6.30 -6.71 13.55
C VAL A 199 7.56 -5.87 13.41
N LEU A 200 8.72 -6.46 13.67
CA LEU A 200 10.01 -5.79 13.53
C LEU A 200 10.41 -5.72 12.05
N LEU A 201 10.54 -4.52 11.49
CA LEU A 201 10.95 -4.27 10.11
C LEU A 201 12.18 -3.38 10.03
N ARG A 202 13.02 -3.56 9.00
CA ARG A 202 14.11 -2.63 8.69
C ARG A 202 13.51 -1.29 8.25
N ARG A 203 14.09 -0.15 8.64
CA ARG A 203 13.48 1.19 8.47
C ARG A 203 12.94 1.50 7.06
N ASP A 204 13.66 1.11 6.02
CA ASP A 204 13.24 1.27 4.62
C ASP A 204 12.01 0.42 4.27
N LEU A 205 11.97 -0.83 4.76
CA LEU A 205 10.84 -1.75 4.57
C LEU A 205 9.62 -1.33 5.40
N HIS A 206 9.82 -0.79 6.61
CA HIS A 206 8.76 -0.18 7.42
C HIS A 206 8.10 0.99 6.66
N LYS A 207 8.90 1.87 6.06
CA LYS A 207 8.36 2.98 5.26
C LYS A 207 7.56 2.49 4.03
N LEU A 208 8.06 1.48 3.32
CA LEU A 208 7.37 0.89 2.16
C LEU A 208 6.09 0.12 2.54
N TRP A 209 6.06 -0.47 3.74
CA TRP A 209 4.88 -1.11 4.33
C TRP A 209 3.76 -0.09 4.58
N ASP A 210 4.09 1.03 5.22
CA ASP A 210 3.13 2.10 5.52
C ASP A 210 2.66 2.87 4.28
N ASP A 211 3.52 3.01 3.27
CA ASP A 211 3.14 3.56 1.95
C ASP A 211 2.34 2.56 1.08
N VAL A 212 1.95 1.40 1.64
CA VAL A 212 1.18 0.32 0.98
C VAL A 212 1.73 -0.04 -0.41
N VAL A 213 3.06 -0.12 -0.48
CA VAL A 213 3.83 -0.53 -1.68
C VAL A 213 3.75 -2.05 -1.85
N PHE A 214 3.66 -2.78 -0.74
CA PHE A 214 3.48 -4.23 -0.68
C PHE A 214 2.53 -4.62 0.45
N ALA A 215 2.01 -5.84 0.40
CA ALA A 215 1.30 -6.50 1.48
C ALA A 215 2.03 -7.79 1.90
N ILE A 216 1.71 -8.31 3.09
CA ILE A 216 2.11 -9.66 3.52
C ILE A 216 0.87 -10.53 3.34
N VAL A 217 0.99 -11.58 2.54
CA VAL A 217 -0.12 -12.48 2.19
C VAL A 217 0.35 -13.93 2.23
N PRO A 218 -0.56 -14.89 2.46
CA PRO A 218 -0.23 -16.30 2.27
C PRO A 218 -0.20 -16.66 0.77
N LYS A 219 0.79 -17.45 0.37
CA LYS A 219 0.86 -18.18 -0.90
C LYS A 219 1.49 -19.55 -0.63
N GLN A 220 0.95 -20.65 -1.16
CA GLN A 220 1.50 -21.99 -0.99
C GLN A 220 1.82 -22.35 0.49
N GLY A 221 0.91 -21.97 1.41
CA GLY A 221 1.06 -22.16 2.85
C GLY A 221 2.11 -21.28 3.55
N LYS A 222 2.71 -20.29 2.86
CA LYS A 222 3.80 -19.45 3.37
C LYS A 222 3.44 -17.97 3.39
N TRP A 223 3.91 -17.25 4.41
CA TRP A 223 3.83 -15.78 4.42
C TRP A 223 4.89 -15.19 3.49
N VAL A 224 4.44 -14.44 2.48
CA VAL A 224 5.32 -13.78 1.52
C VAL A 224 5.01 -12.30 1.37
N VAL A 225 6.00 -11.52 0.94
CA VAL A 225 5.80 -10.14 0.49
C VAL A 225 5.20 -10.13 -0.93
N HIS A 226 4.02 -9.54 -1.09
CA HIS A 226 3.36 -9.33 -2.38
C HIS A 226 3.36 -7.84 -2.72
N VAL A 227 4.18 -7.45 -3.69
CA VAL A 227 4.30 -6.05 -4.16
C VAL A 227 3.06 -5.64 -4.94
N LEU A 228 2.42 -4.55 -4.52
CA LEU A 228 1.20 -3.98 -5.10
C LEU A 228 1.47 -2.80 -6.04
N LEU A 229 2.64 -2.18 -5.94
CA LEU A 229 3.01 -1.01 -6.74
C LEU A 229 3.53 -1.42 -8.13
N ASN A 230 2.86 -0.97 -9.19
CA ASN A 230 3.44 -0.98 -10.54
C ASN A 230 4.35 0.26 -10.69
N SER A 231 5.67 0.05 -10.75
CA SER A 231 6.67 1.12 -10.74
C SER A 231 7.89 0.72 -11.59
N PRO A 232 8.56 1.67 -12.26
CA PRO A 232 9.83 1.41 -12.96
C PRO A 232 11.00 1.18 -12.00
N ARG A 233 10.81 1.39 -10.69
CA ARG A 233 11.80 1.01 -9.66
C ARG A 233 11.71 -0.49 -9.44
N VAL A 234 12.60 -1.23 -10.11
CA VAL A 234 12.56 -2.71 -10.11
C VAL A 234 13.06 -3.34 -8.81
N ASP A 235 13.74 -2.59 -7.96
CA ASP A 235 14.38 -3.07 -6.75
C ASP A 235 13.40 -3.73 -5.78
N ILE A 236 12.21 -3.14 -5.62
CA ILE A 236 11.15 -3.69 -4.77
C ILE A 236 10.57 -5.00 -5.34
N ARG A 237 10.33 -5.08 -6.65
CA ARG A 237 9.79 -6.30 -7.28
C ARG A 237 10.82 -7.44 -7.35
N GLU A 238 12.06 -7.14 -7.70
CA GLU A 238 13.12 -8.15 -7.90
C GLU A 238 13.67 -8.72 -6.59
N ARG A 239 13.71 -7.93 -5.50
CA ARG A 239 14.23 -8.41 -4.21
C ARG A 239 13.18 -8.95 -3.25
N TYR A 240 11.94 -8.47 -3.36
CA TYR A 240 10.94 -8.71 -2.31
C TYR A 240 9.63 -9.32 -2.81
N HIS A 241 9.28 -9.27 -4.10
CA HIS A 241 8.07 -9.97 -4.55
C HIS A 241 8.25 -11.49 -4.38
N ASN A 242 7.28 -12.13 -3.71
CA ASN A 242 7.31 -13.53 -3.29
C ASN A 242 8.50 -13.90 -2.38
N LEU A 243 9.15 -12.93 -1.73
CA LEU A 243 10.11 -13.24 -0.68
C LEU A 243 9.36 -13.78 0.55
N GLU A 244 9.67 -15.02 0.92
CA GLU A 244 9.21 -15.66 2.15
C GLU A 244 9.76 -14.93 3.39
N LEU A 245 8.89 -14.68 4.35
CA LEU A 245 9.26 -14.02 5.60
C LEU A 245 10.05 -14.96 6.52
N GLN A 246 10.82 -14.37 7.43
CA GLN A 246 11.23 -15.07 8.65
C GLN A 246 9.98 -15.49 9.45
N PRO A 247 10.04 -16.57 10.26
CA PRO A 247 8.89 -17.01 11.04
C PRO A 247 8.22 -15.87 11.81
N LEU A 248 6.91 -15.77 11.67
CA LEU A 248 6.07 -14.87 12.45
C LEU A 248 5.67 -15.58 13.74
N ALA A 249 5.75 -14.88 14.87
CA ALA A 249 5.31 -15.40 16.16
C ALA A 249 4.34 -14.41 16.82
N GLY A 250 3.31 -14.89 17.52
CA GLY A 250 2.37 -14.06 18.31
C GLY A 250 1.46 -13.09 17.54
N VAL A 251 1.76 -12.79 16.27
CA VAL A 251 0.97 -11.90 15.41
C VAL A 251 -0.43 -12.46 15.14
N ARG A 252 -1.44 -11.59 15.12
CA ARG A 252 -2.82 -11.98 14.80
C ARG A 252 -3.12 -11.97 13.31
N ARG A 253 -3.78 -13.04 12.85
CA ARG A 253 -4.17 -13.25 11.44
C ARG A 253 -5.21 -12.24 11.00
N GLU A 254 -6.10 -11.86 11.90
CA GLU A 254 -7.16 -10.87 11.74
C GLU A 254 -6.58 -9.51 11.32
N TYR A 255 -5.48 -9.09 11.98
CA TYR A 255 -4.76 -7.87 11.63
C TYR A 255 -4.09 -7.97 10.26
N LEU A 256 -3.51 -9.12 9.89
CA LEU A 256 -2.90 -9.33 8.57
C LEU A 256 -3.94 -9.25 7.44
N VAL A 257 -5.12 -9.88 7.60
CA VAL A 257 -6.24 -9.73 6.63
C VAL A 257 -6.69 -8.28 6.53
N CYS A 258 -6.88 -7.60 7.66
CA CYS A 258 -7.33 -6.21 7.67
C CYS A 258 -6.28 -5.24 7.09
N ARG A 259 -4.98 -5.50 7.26
CA ARG A 259 -3.90 -4.74 6.61
C ARG A 259 -3.84 -4.99 5.11
N PHE A 260 -4.08 -6.22 4.65
CA PHE A 260 -4.26 -6.48 3.22
C PHE A 260 -5.48 -5.73 2.67
N ALA A 261 -6.61 -5.73 3.39
CA ALA A 261 -7.79 -4.97 3.01
C ALA A 261 -7.52 -3.45 2.91
N LEU A 262 -6.84 -2.86 3.91
CA LEU A 262 -6.38 -1.47 3.88
C LEU A 262 -5.55 -1.16 2.62
N ALA A 263 -4.60 -2.04 2.28
CA ALA A 263 -3.78 -1.89 1.10
C ALA A 263 -4.59 -2.01 -0.21
N ILE A 264 -5.57 -2.93 -0.27
CA ILE A 264 -6.45 -3.14 -1.43
C ILE A 264 -7.43 -1.97 -1.64
N PHE A 265 -8.07 -1.44 -0.59
CA PHE A 265 -8.92 -0.24 -0.72
C PHE A 265 -8.16 0.97 -1.25
N SER A 266 -6.85 1.09 -0.97
CA SER A 266 -6.00 2.15 -1.54
C SER A 266 -5.82 2.08 -3.07
N LYS A 267 -6.19 0.95 -3.70
CA LYS A 267 -6.11 0.71 -5.15
C LYS A 267 -7.49 0.65 -5.83
N SER A 268 -8.56 1.04 -5.13
CA SER A 268 -9.92 1.01 -5.68
C SER A 268 -10.10 1.99 -6.84
N HIS A 269 -10.80 1.57 -7.89
CA HIS A 269 -11.27 2.45 -8.97
C HIS A 269 -12.80 2.52 -9.06
N PHE A 270 -13.52 1.74 -8.24
CA PHE A 270 -14.95 1.52 -8.38
C PHE A 270 -15.81 2.79 -8.22
N LEU A 271 -15.40 3.68 -7.31
CA LEU A 271 -16.05 4.95 -7.02
C LEU A 271 -15.59 6.13 -7.91
N ASN A 272 -14.73 5.88 -8.91
CA ASN A 272 -14.28 6.92 -9.84
C ASN A 272 -15.24 7.12 -11.03
N GLY A 273 -16.37 6.39 -11.06
CA GLY A 273 -17.35 6.41 -12.14
C GLY A 273 -18.39 7.52 -12.04
N SER A 274 -19.35 7.50 -12.97
CA SER A 274 -20.50 8.40 -13.03
C SER A 274 -21.86 7.70 -12.87
N LEU A 275 -21.87 6.37 -12.73
CA LEU A 275 -23.07 5.56 -12.54
C LEU A 275 -23.40 5.38 -11.05
N SER A 276 -24.66 5.07 -10.76
CA SER A 276 -25.08 4.63 -9.42
C SER A 276 -24.38 3.34 -8.98
N ARG A 277 -24.22 3.17 -7.67
CA ARG A 277 -23.55 2.03 -7.04
C ARG A 277 -24.36 1.52 -5.85
N LYS A 278 -24.62 0.21 -5.81
CA LYS A 278 -25.00 -0.53 -4.61
C LYS A 278 -23.76 -0.66 -3.71
N LEU A 279 -23.78 -0.02 -2.54
CA LEU A 279 -22.66 0.01 -1.60
C LEU A 279 -23.10 -0.55 -0.24
N VAL A 280 -22.17 -1.19 0.46
CA VAL A 280 -22.36 -1.63 1.85
C VAL A 280 -21.39 -0.88 2.75
N PHE A 281 -21.91 -0.24 3.78
CA PHE A 281 -21.15 0.67 4.64
C PHE A 281 -21.67 0.63 6.07
N VAL A 282 -20.79 0.89 7.04
CA VAL A 282 -21.22 1.08 8.43
C VAL A 282 -21.81 2.47 8.58
N ASN A 283 -23.05 2.54 9.09
CA ASN A 283 -23.71 3.79 9.44
C ASN A 283 -23.13 4.35 10.76
N THR A 284 -22.80 5.64 10.80
CA THR A 284 -22.31 6.30 12.02
C THR A 284 -23.42 6.67 13.00
N ASP A 285 -24.66 6.71 12.52
CA ASP A 285 -25.79 7.28 13.24
C ASP A 285 -26.68 6.19 13.87
N GLY A 286 -26.28 4.92 13.74
CA GLY A 286 -26.99 3.76 14.29
C GLY A 286 -26.62 3.49 15.76
N GLU A 287 -27.58 2.97 16.52
CA GLU A 287 -27.40 2.59 17.94
C GLU A 287 -26.43 1.42 18.13
N ARG A 288 -26.14 0.66 17.05
CA ARG A 288 -25.29 -0.54 17.08
C ARG A 288 -23.94 -0.27 16.40
N PRO A 289 -22.80 -0.48 17.09
CA PRO A 289 -21.50 -0.45 16.44
C PRO A 289 -21.41 -1.56 15.38
N ASN A 290 -20.83 -1.23 14.21
CA ASN A 290 -20.68 -2.11 13.04
C ASN A 290 -21.95 -2.52 12.30
N GLU A 291 -23.10 -1.90 12.53
CA GLU A 291 -24.28 -2.17 11.70
C GLU A 291 -24.03 -1.75 10.24
N GLN A 292 -23.95 -2.76 9.36
CA GLN A 292 -23.73 -2.57 7.94
C GLN A 292 -25.06 -2.36 7.21
N VAL A 293 -25.19 -1.20 6.57
CA VAL A 293 -26.34 -0.85 5.74
C VAL A 293 -25.95 -1.02 4.28
N THR A 294 -26.83 -1.65 3.49
CA THR A 294 -26.70 -1.68 2.03
C THR A 294 -27.66 -0.67 1.41
N ARG A 295 -27.15 0.19 0.53
CA ARG A 295 -27.95 1.22 -0.18
C ARG A 295 -27.39 1.45 -1.58
N GLU A 296 -28.27 1.82 -2.52
CA GLU A 296 -27.84 2.38 -3.80
C GLU A 296 -27.62 3.90 -3.69
N PHE A 297 -26.46 4.34 -4.17
CA PHE A 297 -26.01 5.73 -4.20
C PHE A 297 -25.81 6.19 -5.64
N SER A 298 -26.35 7.35 -6.00
CA SER A 298 -25.95 8.04 -7.23
C SER A 298 -24.51 8.54 -7.14
N ALA A 299 -23.88 8.83 -8.28
CA ALA A 299 -22.50 9.31 -8.33
C ALA A 299 -22.24 10.57 -7.48
N LYS A 300 -23.20 11.50 -7.43
CA LYS A 300 -23.07 12.71 -6.62
C LYS A 300 -23.15 12.43 -5.12
N GLU A 301 -23.89 11.40 -4.70
CA GLU A 301 -24.01 11.03 -3.30
C GLU A 301 -22.74 10.32 -2.82
N TYR A 302 -22.27 9.25 -3.48
CA TYR A 302 -21.07 8.56 -3.01
C TYR A 302 -19.80 9.39 -3.13
N GLN A 303 -19.68 10.31 -4.11
CA GLN A 303 -18.54 11.23 -4.19
C GLN A 303 -18.52 12.24 -3.04
N LYS A 304 -19.69 12.56 -2.46
CA LYS A 304 -19.82 13.45 -1.29
C LYS A 304 -19.62 12.70 0.03
N GLU A 305 -20.18 11.49 0.15
CA GLU A 305 -20.21 10.71 1.39
C GLU A 305 -18.93 9.88 1.59
N PHE A 306 -18.38 9.34 0.51
CA PHE A 306 -17.13 8.59 0.48
C PHE A 306 -16.10 9.34 -0.39
N PRO A 307 -15.70 10.56 0.00
CA PRO A 307 -14.74 11.33 -0.77
C PRO A 307 -13.44 10.53 -0.90
N ALA A 308 -12.84 10.55 -2.09
CA ALA A 308 -11.61 9.82 -2.36
C ALA A 308 -10.56 10.14 -1.29
N THR A 309 -10.21 9.15 -0.48
CA THR A 309 -9.17 9.29 0.54
C THR A 309 -7.90 9.59 -0.23
N SER A 310 -7.46 10.86 -0.19
CA SER A 310 -6.24 11.29 -0.86
C SER A 310 -5.14 10.29 -0.52
N ALA A 311 -4.56 9.61 -1.51
CA ALA A 311 -3.49 8.61 -1.34
C ALA A 311 -2.16 9.21 -0.81
N ARG A 312 -2.26 10.42 -0.26
CA ARG A 312 -1.26 11.29 0.36
C ARG A 312 -1.97 12.19 1.38
N SER A 313 -2.65 11.63 2.38
CA SER A 313 -2.72 12.26 3.69
C SER A 313 -1.28 12.36 4.21
N ALA A 314 -0.59 13.41 3.77
CA ALA A 314 0.80 13.62 4.07
C ALA A 314 1.01 13.57 5.58
N SER A 315 2.09 12.88 6.00
CA SER A 315 2.75 13.19 7.26
C SER A 315 3.25 14.64 7.18
N ARG A 316 2.33 15.56 7.48
CA ARG A 316 2.57 16.94 7.84
C ARG A 316 2.28 17.00 9.32
N ASN A 317 3.29 16.67 10.12
CA ASN A 317 3.34 17.18 11.48
C ASN A 317 3.14 18.69 11.37
N PRO A 318 2.08 19.29 11.93
CA PRO A 318 1.99 20.72 12.00
C PRO A 318 3.13 21.18 12.91
N SER A 319 4.20 21.75 12.34
CA SER A 319 5.24 22.39 13.14
C SER A 319 4.56 23.36 14.11
N PRO A 320 4.80 23.26 15.43
CA PRO A 320 4.13 24.13 16.39
C PRO A 320 4.33 25.58 15.97
N LYS A 321 3.22 26.29 15.73
CA LYS A 321 3.29 27.74 15.52
C LYS A 321 3.89 28.32 16.79
N ARG A 322 5.03 29.01 16.67
CA ARG A 322 5.65 29.79 17.75
C ARG A 322 4.56 30.60 18.47
N GLN A 323 4.18 30.16 19.67
CA GLN A 323 3.34 30.95 20.54
C GLN A 323 4.17 32.12 21.09
N ARG A 324 3.48 33.21 21.44
CA ARG A 324 4.08 34.33 22.15
C ARG A 324 4.32 33.94 23.62
N PRO A 325 5.25 34.59 24.34
CA PRO A 325 5.43 34.33 25.76
C PRO A 325 4.13 34.61 26.53
N PRO A 326 3.71 33.72 27.46
CA PRO A 326 2.55 33.97 28.31
C PRO A 326 2.86 35.03 29.37
N THR A 327 1.83 35.75 29.80
CA THR A 327 1.85 36.67 30.96
C THR A 327 1.64 35.89 32.27
N ALA A 328 1.98 36.51 33.40
CA ALA A 328 2.19 35.84 34.69
C ALA A 328 0.93 35.28 35.41
N ASP A 329 -0.25 35.26 34.77
CA ASP A 329 -1.52 34.83 35.38
C ASP A 329 -1.96 33.39 35.03
N ASP A 330 -1.42 32.75 33.99
CA ASP A 330 -1.82 31.39 33.55
C ASP A 330 -1.04 30.27 34.27
N MET A 331 -0.74 30.44 35.56
CA MET A 331 0.13 29.56 36.37
C MET A 331 -0.63 28.63 37.34
N LEU A 332 -1.73 28.00 36.88
CA LEU A 332 -2.36 26.88 37.60
C LEU A 332 -2.92 25.81 36.64
N ASP A 333 -2.60 24.56 36.98
CA ASP A 333 -3.26 23.30 36.57
C ASP A 333 -3.09 22.81 35.11
N ASP A 334 -2.01 22.08 34.85
CA ASP A 334 -2.12 20.69 34.38
C ASP A 334 -0.84 19.90 34.75
N ARG A 335 -0.99 18.62 35.10
CA ARG A 335 0.11 17.79 35.63
C ARG A 335 -0.02 16.34 35.18
N ASP A 336 0.23 16.10 33.89
CA ASP A 336 0.60 14.77 33.40
C ASP A 336 1.81 14.83 32.45
N THR A 337 2.85 14.07 32.79
CA THR A 337 4.19 14.18 32.22
C THR A 337 4.43 13.11 31.16
N THR A 338 4.59 13.55 29.90
CA THR A 338 5.08 12.70 28.81
C THR A 338 6.59 12.85 28.65
N GLU A 339 7.35 12.03 29.39
CA GLU A 339 8.79 11.89 29.20
C GLU A 339 9.12 10.63 28.36
N GLU A 340 9.29 10.79 27.05
CA GLU A 340 10.02 9.82 26.24
C GLU A 340 11.51 10.18 26.28
N SER A 341 12.29 9.53 27.16
CA SER A 341 13.75 9.70 27.23
C SER A 341 14.48 8.68 26.35
N ASP A 342 15.11 9.19 25.30
CA ASP A 342 15.99 8.46 24.38
C ASP A 342 17.35 8.18 25.06
N PHE A 343 17.56 6.96 25.54
CA PHE A 343 18.79 6.59 26.25
C PHE A 343 19.90 6.17 25.28
N SER A 344 20.75 7.12 24.91
CA SER A 344 22.05 6.85 24.28
C SER A 344 23.18 6.91 25.31
N GLN A 345 24.01 5.87 25.35
CA GLN A 345 25.14 5.77 26.28
C GLN A 345 26.29 6.71 25.88
N VAL A 346 26.92 7.35 26.87
CA VAL A 346 28.22 8.04 26.71
C VAL A 346 29.17 7.58 27.83
N PHE A 347 30.39 7.23 27.44
CA PHE A 347 31.52 6.91 28.33
C PHE A 347 32.45 8.12 28.45
N GLY A 348 32.79 8.52 29.68
CA GLY A 348 33.93 9.41 30.01
C GLY A 348 33.80 10.88 29.56
N THR A 349 34.50 11.86 30.15
CA THR A 349 35.49 11.85 31.25
C THR A 349 35.38 13.15 32.07
N GLU A 350 36.06 13.20 33.22
CA GLU A 350 36.21 14.35 34.11
C GLU A 350 36.86 15.58 33.41
N ASP A 351 36.44 16.81 33.73
CA ASP A 351 37.35 17.85 34.25
C ASP A 351 36.59 19.09 34.80
N GLU A 352 37.26 19.89 35.64
CA GLU A 352 36.70 21.06 36.35
C GLU A 352 36.85 22.41 35.59
N ARG A 353 35.98 23.38 35.95
CA ARG A 353 36.25 24.82 36.24
C ARG A 353 35.50 25.93 35.46
N SER A 354 35.07 26.88 36.31
CA SER A 354 35.01 28.35 36.17
C SER A 354 34.04 29.03 35.19
N GLU A 355 33.33 29.98 35.79
CA GLU A 355 32.53 31.05 35.20
C GLU A 355 33.42 32.00 34.36
N ASP A 356 32.87 32.54 33.27
CA ASP A 356 32.91 33.97 32.94
C ASP A 356 32.05 34.29 31.69
N GLU A 357 31.59 35.53 31.59
CA GLU A 357 30.68 36.02 30.55
C GLU A 357 31.39 36.21 29.19
N GLU A 358 30.66 36.10 28.07
CA GLU A 358 30.65 37.19 27.07
C GLU A 358 29.50 37.10 26.06
N GLU A 359 28.72 38.17 25.98
CA GLU A 359 27.69 38.39 24.96
C GLU A 359 28.32 38.71 23.58
N ARG A 360 28.12 37.86 22.56
CA ARG A 360 28.51 38.19 21.17
C ARG A 360 27.43 37.85 20.14
N GLY A 361 26.57 38.83 19.88
CA GLY A 361 25.68 38.79 18.72
C GLY A 361 26.40 39.08 17.40
N ARG A 362 25.96 38.43 16.30
CA ARG A 362 26.12 39.00 14.95
C ARG A 362 25.01 38.55 13.99
N PRO A 363 24.14 39.46 13.49
CA PRO A 363 23.12 39.11 12.51
C PRO A 363 23.72 39.03 11.10
N ARG A 364 23.27 38.06 10.29
CA ARG A 364 23.52 38.01 8.84
C ARG A 364 22.23 38.13 8.04
N LYS A 365 21.80 39.38 7.83
CA LYS A 365 20.99 39.72 6.64
C LYS A 365 21.87 39.49 5.41
N ARG A 366 21.35 38.84 4.37
CA ARG A 366 21.94 38.89 3.02
C ARG A 366 21.30 40.06 2.26
N PRO A 367 22.06 41.04 1.75
CA PRO A 367 21.54 42.03 0.83
C PRO A 367 21.41 41.43 -0.58
N SER A 368 20.38 41.86 -1.30
CA SER A 368 20.23 41.68 -2.74
C SER A 368 20.66 42.96 -3.47
N SER A 369 21.42 42.86 -4.54
CA SER A 369 21.52 43.90 -5.58
C SER A 369 21.81 43.27 -6.96
N PRO A 370 21.52 43.97 -8.08
CA PRO A 370 21.26 43.33 -9.38
C PRO A 370 22.27 43.69 -10.49
N ASP A 371 21.86 43.40 -11.73
CA ASP A 371 22.45 43.71 -13.05
C ASP A 371 23.69 42.88 -13.47
N SER A 372 23.82 42.38 -14.70
CA SER A 372 23.13 42.67 -15.99
C SER A 372 22.57 41.40 -16.68
N TRP A 373 21.44 41.41 -17.41
CA TRP A 373 21.23 41.80 -18.84
C TRP A 373 22.32 41.21 -19.77
N ASP A 374 22.06 40.48 -20.88
CA ASP A 374 20.86 40.20 -21.72
C ASP A 374 20.95 38.74 -22.27
N GLY A 375 19.94 38.09 -22.87
CA GLY A 375 18.57 38.49 -23.18
C GLY A 375 17.85 37.44 -24.07
N LEU A 376 16.70 37.84 -24.62
CA LEU A 376 15.74 37.09 -25.45
C LEU A 376 14.70 36.23 -24.72
N SER A 377 13.48 36.33 -25.24
CA SER A 377 12.19 36.13 -24.57
C SER A 377 11.16 35.66 -25.60
N LEU A 378 9.97 35.29 -25.12
CA LEU A 378 8.76 34.89 -25.85
C LEU A 378 8.87 33.53 -26.57
N LEU A 379 8.04 32.53 -26.30
CA LEU A 379 6.56 32.41 -26.16
C LEU A 379 5.92 31.86 -27.45
N ASP A 380 5.18 30.78 -27.21
CA ASP A 380 3.94 30.35 -27.86
C ASP A 380 3.90 29.84 -29.31
N HIS A 381 2.92 28.93 -29.45
CA HIS A 381 2.29 28.40 -30.65
C HIS A 381 3.14 27.48 -31.54
N CYS A 382 2.58 26.47 -32.23
CA CYS A 382 1.38 25.63 -32.15
C CYS A 382 1.24 25.00 -33.55
N LEU A 383 0.70 23.78 -33.61
CA LEU A 383 0.11 23.13 -34.80
C LEU A 383 1.05 22.63 -35.93
N ASP A 384 0.78 21.37 -36.29
CA ASP A 384 0.67 20.78 -37.63
C ASP A 384 1.61 21.21 -38.78
N ALA A 385 2.42 20.24 -39.24
CA ALA A 385 2.64 20.01 -40.67
C ALA A 385 3.01 18.53 -40.95
N SER A 386 2.20 17.86 -41.78
CA SER A 386 2.54 16.62 -42.49
C SER A 386 2.93 16.93 -43.94
N PHE A 387 3.30 15.91 -44.74
CA PHE A 387 3.78 15.95 -46.16
C PHE A 387 5.22 16.48 -46.36
N ASP A 388 6.04 16.07 -47.35
CA ASP A 388 6.17 14.85 -48.21
C ASP A 388 7.55 14.96 -48.93
N SER A 389 8.15 14.06 -49.72
CA SER A 389 7.91 12.67 -50.19
C SER A 389 9.31 12.03 -50.45
N VAL A 390 9.50 10.73 -50.72
CA VAL A 390 9.58 10.02 -52.03
C VAL A 390 10.08 8.60 -51.63
N GLU A 391 9.56 7.44 -52.08
CA GLU A 391 9.61 6.91 -53.46
C GLU A 391 8.52 5.83 -53.76
N ARG A 392 8.47 5.33 -55.01
CA ARG A 392 7.29 4.71 -55.66
C ARG A 392 7.26 3.18 -55.73
N SER A 393 6.04 2.64 -55.66
CA SER A 393 5.45 1.67 -56.62
C SER A 393 3.94 1.62 -56.36
N GLN A 394 3.04 1.93 -57.31
CA GLN A 394 2.53 1.03 -58.37
C GLN A 394 2.13 -0.36 -57.81
N ASP A 395 0.89 -0.86 -57.96
CA ASP A 395 -0.15 -0.49 -58.93
C ASP A 395 -1.58 -0.87 -58.45
N HIS A 396 -2.57 -0.53 -59.29
CA HIS A 396 -3.95 -1.01 -59.35
C HIS A 396 -5.08 -0.29 -58.60
N CYS A 397 -6.23 -0.30 -59.27
CA CYS A 397 -7.27 0.71 -59.20
C CYS A 397 -8.64 0.06 -59.39
N ARG A 398 -9.61 0.36 -58.52
CA ARG A 398 -11.03 0.52 -58.89
C ARG A 398 -11.84 1.15 -57.75
N LYS A 399 -12.25 2.40 -57.95
CA LYS A 399 -13.38 3.03 -57.24
C LYS A 399 -14.71 2.52 -57.84
N ARG A 400 -15.76 2.43 -57.02
CA ARG A 400 -17.07 3.15 -57.17
C ARG A 400 -18.09 2.58 -56.16
N LEU A 401 -18.53 3.41 -55.20
CA LEU A 401 -19.85 4.09 -55.15
C LEU A 401 -21.04 3.20 -54.73
N ARG A 402 -21.63 3.53 -53.58
CA ARG A 402 -23.09 3.35 -53.33
C ARG A 402 -23.86 4.46 -54.06
N PRO A 403 -25.16 4.26 -54.38
CA PRO A 403 -26.16 5.07 -53.66
C PRO A 403 -27.52 4.38 -53.38
N SER A 404 -28.24 4.95 -52.39
CA SER A 404 -29.71 5.17 -52.30
C SER A 404 -30.77 4.07 -52.59
N SER A 405 -31.41 3.60 -51.50
CA SER A 405 -32.87 3.62 -51.19
C SER A 405 -33.98 3.45 -52.27
N SER A 406 -34.89 2.48 -52.02
CA SER A 406 -36.38 2.51 -52.16
C SER A 406 -36.95 1.20 -51.55
N SER A 407 -37.81 1.18 -50.52
CA SER A 407 -39.26 1.50 -50.40
C SER A 407 -40.24 0.41 -50.91
N ARG A 408 -41.32 0.16 -50.13
CA ARG A 408 -42.42 -0.85 -50.24
C ARG A 408 -42.05 -2.29 -49.81
N ALA A 409 -42.78 -3.02 -48.95
CA ALA A 409 -44.19 -3.07 -48.47
C ALA A 409 -45.10 -4.09 -49.21
N GLU A 410 -45.97 -4.74 -48.42
CA GLU A 410 -46.99 -5.77 -48.80
C GLU A 410 -46.39 -7.11 -49.29
N GLU A 411 -46.95 -8.32 -49.07
CA GLU A 411 -48.09 -8.83 -48.28
C GLU A 411 -47.83 -10.36 -48.04
N SER A 412 -48.02 -10.92 -46.84
CA SER A 412 -49.12 -11.83 -46.41
C SER A 412 -49.14 -13.27 -47.00
N VAL A 413 -49.59 -14.23 -46.16
CA VAL A 413 -49.81 -15.69 -46.44
C VAL A 413 -48.52 -16.53 -46.57
N ASP A 414 -48.33 -17.70 -45.93
CA ASP A 414 -49.18 -18.52 -45.02
C ASP A 414 -48.76 -18.42 -43.54
#